data_AF-A0A2N2M0R8-F1
#
_entry.id   AF-A0A2N2M0R8-F1
#
_cell.length_a   1.000
_cell.length_b   1.000
_cell.length_c   1.000
_cell.angle_alpha   90.00
_cell.angle_beta   90.00
_cell.angle_gamma   90.00
#
_symmetry.space_group_name_H-M   'P 1'
#
loop_
_entity.id
_entity.type
_entity.pdbx_description
1 polymer ?
#
loop_
_entity_poly.entity_id
_entity_poly.type
_entity_poly.pdbx_seq_one_letter_code
_entity_poly.pdbx_strand_id
1 'polypeptide(L)'
;YLAKRDNVAADFVAGVPDSGVGHAIGYAMESGIPYRRPLVKYTPGYGRSYTPPTQEIRDLIATMKLSAVREVINGNRMIICDDSIVRGTQLKNLTVKKLWDNGAKEIHIRPACPPLMFPCIYASSTRTTAELACRKAMRALEGKDIEDPSDYLDTGSSKHENMIDWIRRDLNVTSLKYMTIEDMIAAIGLPEGQLCLHCWLGK
;
A
#
# COMPACT_ATOMS: atom_id res chain seq x y z
N TYR A 1 7.19 14.11 -2.66
CA TYR A 1 7.20 13.72 -4.09
C TYR A 1 5.82 13.33 -4.60
N LEU A 2 5.24 12.23 -4.13
CA LEU A 2 3.96 11.73 -4.66
C LEU A 2 2.84 12.78 -4.72
N ALA A 3 2.64 13.56 -3.65
CA ALA A 3 1.65 14.64 -3.59
C ALA A 3 1.80 15.70 -4.71
N LYS A 4 3.03 16.01 -5.15
CA LYS A 4 3.28 16.97 -6.25
C LYS A 4 2.71 16.51 -7.59
N ARG A 5 2.49 15.20 -7.74
CA ARG A 5 2.04 14.56 -8.96
C ARG A 5 0.63 13.99 -8.83
N ASP A 6 -0.10 14.32 -7.77
CA ASP A 6 -1.40 13.74 -7.46
C ASP A 6 -2.46 14.83 -7.36
N ASN A 7 -3.56 14.65 -8.08
CA ASN A 7 -4.60 15.67 -8.25
C ASN A 7 -5.96 15.22 -7.67
N VAL A 8 -5.93 14.25 -6.76
CA VAL A 8 -7.15 13.73 -6.13
C VAL A 8 -7.68 14.72 -5.10
N ALA A 9 -8.96 15.05 -5.20
CA ALA A 9 -9.67 15.80 -4.18
C ALA A 9 -10.06 14.87 -3.02
N ALA A 10 -9.55 15.15 -1.83
CA ALA A 10 -9.86 14.42 -0.61
C ALA A 10 -10.08 15.37 0.57
N ASP A 11 -10.79 14.90 1.59
CA ASP A 11 -11.14 15.70 2.77
C ASP A 11 -10.05 15.63 3.85
N PHE A 12 -9.25 14.55 3.87
CA PHE A 12 -8.05 14.44 4.69
C PHE A 12 -7.04 13.41 4.16
N VAL A 13 -5.80 13.51 4.65
CA VAL A 13 -4.72 12.53 4.47
C VAL A 13 -4.50 11.80 5.79
N ALA A 14 -4.23 10.50 5.72
CA ALA A 14 -3.90 9.68 6.87
C ALA A 14 -2.84 8.64 6.51
N GLY A 15 -2.11 8.17 7.52
CA GLY A 15 -1.18 7.05 7.37
C GLY A 15 -1.74 5.80 8.02
N VAL A 16 -1.48 4.63 7.44
CA VAL A 16 -1.63 3.36 8.15
C VAL A 16 -0.57 3.34 9.27
N PRO A 17 -0.96 3.28 10.56
CA PRO A 17 0.00 3.41 11.63
C PRO A 17 0.78 2.09 11.84
N ASP A 18 2.09 2.13 12.10
CA ASP A 18 2.92 3.34 12.31
C ASP A 18 3.76 3.74 11.09
N SER A 19 4.03 2.81 10.17
CA SER A 19 4.98 3.01 9.06
C SER A 19 4.50 4.01 8.01
N GLY A 20 3.20 4.08 7.74
CA GLY A 20 2.62 5.03 6.80
C GLY A 20 2.54 6.47 7.32
N VAL A 21 2.78 6.72 8.62
CA VAL A 21 2.58 8.04 9.25
C VAL A 21 3.53 9.08 8.69
N GLY A 22 4.82 8.77 8.55
CA GLY A 22 5.81 9.70 8.01
C GLY A 22 5.48 10.10 6.57
N HIS A 23 5.11 9.13 5.73
CA HIS A 23 4.67 9.40 4.36
C HIS A 23 3.42 10.29 4.31
N ALA A 24 2.43 10.00 5.17
CA ALA A 24 1.19 10.78 5.25
C ALA A 24 1.41 12.24 5.66
N ILE A 25 2.28 12.48 6.65
CA ILE A 25 2.59 13.84 7.11
C ILE A 25 3.25 14.61 5.95
N GLY A 26 4.24 14.03 5.28
CA GLY A 26 4.88 14.67 4.13
C GLY A 26 3.92 14.90 2.97
N TYR A 27 3.01 13.95 2.70
CA TYR A 27 1.97 14.12 1.69
C TYR A 27 1.04 15.28 2.04
N ALA A 28 0.54 15.34 3.29
CA ALA A 28 -0.37 16.38 3.77
C ALA A 28 0.24 17.78 3.71
N MET A 29 1.52 17.91 4.10
CA MET A 29 2.25 19.17 4.03
C MET A 29 2.41 19.68 2.60
N GLU A 30 2.68 18.78 1.66
CA GLU A 30 2.86 19.13 0.24
C GLU A 30 1.53 19.42 -0.46
N SER A 31 0.48 18.65 -0.19
CA SER A 31 -0.83 18.82 -0.85
C SER A 31 -1.70 19.91 -0.23
N GLY A 32 -1.41 20.34 1.00
CA GLY A 32 -2.26 21.24 1.78
C GLY A 32 -3.54 20.59 2.34
N ILE A 33 -3.77 19.30 2.08
CA ILE A 33 -4.91 18.55 2.61
C ILE A 33 -4.63 18.20 4.08
N PRO A 34 -5.56 18.46 5.03
CA PRO A 34 -5.28 18.26 6.45
C PRO A 34 -4.99 16.80 6.79
N TYR A 35 -4.01 16.58 7.67
CA TYR A 35 -3.77 15.27 8.25
C TYR A 35 -4.80 14.94 9.34
N ARG A 36 -5.39 13.75 9.29
CA ARG A 36 -6.28 13.22 10.34
C ARG A 36 -5.95 11.77 10.65
N ARG A 37 -6.46 11.27 11.77
CA ARG A 37 -6.21 9.90 12.26
C ARG A 37 -7.50 9.08 12.27
N PRO A 38 -7.89 8.45 11.15
CA PRO A 38 -9.04 7.54 11.10
C PRO A 38 -8.73 6.19 11.74
N LEU A 39 -7.45 5.84 11.90
CA LEU A 39 -6.98 4.57 12.41
C LEU A 39 -6.02 4.81 13.57
N VAL A 40 -6.24 4.07 14.65
CA VAL A 40 -5.37 4.06 15.84
C VAL A 40 -4.88 2.65 16.05
N LYS A 41 -3.56 2.50 16.24
CA LYS A 41 -2.97 1.21 16.60
C LYS A 41 -3.31 0.89 18.05
N TYR A 42 -3.93 -0.26 18.28
CA TYR A 42 -4.51 -0.61 19.58
C TYR A 42 -3.45 -0.78 20.69
N THR A 43 -2.22 -1.22 20.39
CA THR A 43 -1.12 -1.21 21.38
C THR A 43 0.27 -1.25 20.71
N PRO A 44 1.25 -0.46 21.16
CA PRO A 44 2.65 -0.61 20.77
C PRO A 44 3.28 -1.75 21.57
N GLY A 45 3.28 -2.97 21.05
CA GLY A 45 4.04 -4.07 21.67
C GLY A 45 3.37 -5.43 21.76
N TYR A 46 2.19 -5.64 21.16
CA TYR A 46 1.61 -6.99 21.20
C TYR A 46 2.44 -7.97 20.37
N GLY A 47 2.82 -9.07 21.02
CA GLY A 47 3.53 -10.19 20.41
C GLY A 47 2.81 -10.67 19.16
N ARG A 48 3.60 -11.12 18.18
CA ARG A 48 3.16 -11.74 16.92
C ARG A 48 1.92 -12.61 17.19
N SER A 49 0.91 -12.53 16.33
CA SER A 49 -0.46 -13.08 16.41
C SER A 49 -0.62 -14.60 16.64
N TYR A 50 0.36 -15.28 17.24
CA TYR A 50 0.46 -16.72 17.44
C TYR A 50 0.03 -17.19 18.84
N THR A 51 -0.14 -16.29 19.80
CA THR A 51 -0.40 -16.65 21.21
C THR A 51 -1.80 -17.25 21.49
N PRO A 52 -2.89 -16.89 20.79
CA PRO A 52 -4.20 -17.47 21.09
C PRO A 52 -4.38 -18.89 20.53
N PRO A 53 -5.09 -19.78 21.25
CA PRO A 53 -5.26 -21.17 20.89
C PRO A 53 -6.24 -21.41 19.73
N THR A 54 -7.24 -20.54 19.51
CA THR A 54 -8.26 -20.73 18.47
C THR A 54 -8.13 -19.75 17.30
N GLN A 55 -8.59 -20.16 16.13
CA GLN A 55 -8.60 -19.33 14.93
C GLN A 55 -9.51 -18.10 15.10
N GLU A 56 -10.66 -18.22 15.79
CA GLU A 56 -11.55 -17.08 16.00
C GLU A 56 -10.88 -15.96 16.80
N ILE A 57 -10.10 -16.31 17.83
CA ILE A 57 -9.38 -15.31 18.64
C ILE A 57 -8.25 -14.68 17.82
N ARG A 58 -7.58 -15.44 16.95
CA ARG A 58 -6.56 -14.88 16.04
C ARG A 58 -7.17 -13.88 15.06
N ASP A 59 -8.33 -14.21 14.50
CA ASP A 59 -9.06 -13.33 13.58
C ASP A 59 -9.52 -12.06 14.32
N LEU A 60 -10.08 -12.22 15.53
CA LEU A 60 -10.46 -11.08 16.38
C LEU A 60 -9.26 -10.17 16.68
N ILE A 61 -8.13 -10.73 17.12
CA ILE A 61 -6.91 -9.96 17.39
C ILE A 61 -6.38 -9.28 16.12
N ALA A 62 -6.45 -9.94 14.97
CA ALA A 62 -6.10 -9.32 13.69
C ALA A 62 -6.97 -8.10 13.39
N THR A 63 -8.28 -8.17 13.69
CA THR A 63 -9.17 -7.00 13.54
C THR A 63 -8.89 -5.88 14.55
N MET A 64 -8.36 -6.22 15.74
CA MET A 64 -8.05 -5.26 16.80
C MET A 64 -6.73 -4.52 16.59
N LYS A 65 -5.83 -4.99 15.71
CA LYS A 65 -4.56 -4.30 15.42
C LYS A 65 -4.74 -2.82 15.10
N LEU A 66 -5.83 -2.50 14.39
CA LEU A 66 -6.23 -1.14 14.04
C LEU A 66 -7.67 -0.88 14.50
N SER A 67 -7.84 0.09 15.38
CA SER A 67 -9.14 0.64 15.78
C SER A 67 -9.54 1.78 14.85
N ALA A 68 -10.78 1.76 14.37
CA ALA A 68 -11.32 2.82 13.52
C ALA A 68 -11.94 3.93 14.37
N VAL A 69 -11.73 5.18 13.95
CA VAL A 69 -12.39 6.37 14.51
C VAL A 69 -13.50 6.76 13.54
N ARG A 70 -14.71 6.24 13.79
CA ARG A 70 -15.84 6.37 12.87
C ARG A 70 -16.20 7.82 12.57
N GLU A 71 -16.09 8.70 13.55
CA GLU A 71 -16.37 10.14 13.45
C GLU A 71 -15.42 10.84 12.47
N VAL A 72 -14.21 10.32 12.28
CA VAL A 72 -13.26 10.83 11.28
C VAL A 72 -13.54 10.21 9.91
N ILE A 73 -13.97 8.95 9.85
CA ILE A 73 -14.14 8.19 8.60
C ILE A 73 -15.45 8.53 7.88
N ASN A 74 -16.56 8.55 8.61
CA ASN A 74 -17.90 8.53 8.05
C ASN A 74 -18.18 9.74 7.15
N GLY A 75 -18.52 9.48 5.89
CA GLY A 75 -18.85 10.48 4.88
C GLY A 75 -17.66 11.17 4.21
N ASN A 76 -16.42 10.89 4.63
CA ASN A 76 -15.23 11.56 4.12
C ASN A 76 -14.52 10.76 3.01
N ARG A 77 -13.89 11.48 2.09
CA ARG A 77 -12.93 11.01 1.09
C ARG A 77 -11.54 11.10 1.68
N MET A 78 -10.78 10.02 1.67
CA MET A 78 -9.49 9.97 2.36
C MET A 78 -8.37 9.42 1.52
N ILE A 79 -7.22 10.09 1.60
CA ILE A 79 -5.96 9.57 1.10
C ILE A 79 -5.31 8.78 2.24
N ILE A 80 -5.06 7.49 2.01
CA ILE A 80 -4.43 6.58 2.95
C ILE A 80 -3.04 6.22 2.44
N CYS A 81 -2.03 6.75 3.11
CA CYS A 81 -0.63 6.48 2.88
C CYS A 81 -0.21 5.19 3.62
N ASP A 82 0.50 4.31 2.92
CA ASP A 82 1.06 3.08 3.47
C ASP A 82 2.53 2.95 3.04
N ASP A 83 3.31 2.08 3.66
CA ASP A 83 4.71 1.89 3.27
C ASP A 83 4.84 1.19 1.91
N SER A 84 4.05 0.14 1.69
CA SER A 84 4.20 -0.78 0.57
C SER A 84 2.96 -1.66 0.40
N ILE A 85 2.82 -2.25 -0.79
CA ILE A 85 1.84 -3.31 -1.05
C ILE A 85 2.60 -4.56 -1.49
N VAL A 86 2.87 -5.46 -0.54
CA VAL A 86 3.52 -6.74 -0.84
C VAL A 86 2.48 -7.73 -1.38
N ARG A 87 1.61 -8.25 -0.50
CA ARG A 87 0.57 -9.23 -0.87
C ARG A 87 -0.81 -8.60 -1.02
N GLY A 88 -1.01 -7.40 -0.47
CA GLY A 88 -2.30 -6.69 -0.39
C GLY A 88 -3.32 -7.26 0.62
N THR A 89 -3.12 -8.46 1.17
CA THR A 89 -4.16 -9.16 1.95
C THR A 89 -4.57 -8.46 3.25
N GLN A 90 -3.60 -7.97 4.05
CA GLN A 90 -3.90 -7.24 5.29
C GLN A 90 -4.57 -5.89 4.97
N LEU A 91 -4.05 -5.18 3.97
CA LEU A 91 -4.60 -3.92 3.50
C LEU A 91 -6.06 -4.08 3.05
N LYS A 92 -6.34 -5.07 2.19
CA LYS A 92 -7.70 -5.38 1.68
C LYS A 92 -8.65 -5.82 2.79
N ASN A 93 -8.30 -6.91 3.49
CA ASN A 93 -9.25 -7.63 4.32
C ASN A 93 -9.47 -6.98 5.69
N LEU A 94 -8.50 -6.19 6.17
CA LEU A 94 -8.57 -5.56 7.49
C LEU A 94 -8.72 -4.05 7.37
N THR A 95 -7.76 -3.36 6.73
CA THR A 95 -7.72 -1.90 6.74
C THR A 95 -8.82 -1.29 5.86
N VAL A 96 -8.83 -1.61 4.56
CA VAL A 96 -9.80 -1.08 3.59
C VAL A 96 -11.21 -1.51 3.96
N LYS A 97 -11.42 -2.80 4.27
CA LYS A 97 -12.72 -3.29 4.73
C LYS A 97 -13.24 -2.48 5.92
N LYS A 98 -12.40 -2.26 6.94
CA LYS A 98 -12.78 -1.50 8.15
C LYS A 98 -13.11 -0.05 7.84
N LEU A 99 -12.40 0.60 6.92
CA LEU A 99 -12.71 1.96 6.48
C LEU A 99 -14.09 2.02 5.80
N TRP A 100 -14.40 1.07 4.90
CA TRP A 100 -15.73 0.97 4.29
C TRP A 100 -16.84 0.67 5.32
N ASP A 101 -16.62 -0.28 6.22
CA ASP A 101 -17.57 -0.64 7.28
C ASP A 101 -17.89 0.56 8.21
N ASN A 102 -16.99 1.55 8.29
CA ASN A 102 -17.16 2.78 9.07
C ASN A 102 -17.64 3.98 8.24
N GLY A 103 -18.10 3.76 7.01
CA GLY A 103 -18.79 4.75 6.19
C GLY A 103 -17.89 5.67 5.37
N ALA A 104 -16.67 5.24 5.01
CA ALA A 104 -15.83 6.00 4.09
C ALA A 104 -16.60 6.30 2.78
N LYS A 105 -16.40 7.50 2.21
CA LYS A 105 -16.98 7.88 0.92
C LYS A 105 -16.09 7.47 -0.24
N GLU A 106 -14.80 7.74 -0.12
CA GLU A 106 -13.76 7.34 -1.08
C GLU A 106 -12.47 6.97 -0.33
N ILE A 107 -11.76 5.97 -0.84
CA ILE A 107 -10.48 5.51 -0.28
C ILE A 107 -9.43 5.57 -1.39
N HIS A 108 -8.41 6.42 -1.22
CA HIS A 108 -7.32 6.60 -2.17
C HIS A 108 -6.01 6.11 -1.56
N ILE A 109 -5.48 4.99 -2.02
CA ILE A 109 -4.27 4.38 -1.44
C ILE A 109 -3.01 4.93 -2.10
N ARG A 110 -2.01 5.29 -1.29
CA ARG A 110 -0.72 5.86 -1.71
C ARG A 110 0.46 5.15 -1.02
N PRO A 111 1.03 4.11 -1.65
CA PRO A 111 2.22 3.45 -1.14
C PRO A 111 3.46 4.34 -1.26
N ALA A 112 4.29 4.33 -0.23
CA ALA A 112 5.55 5.05 -0.16
C ALA A 112 6.70 4.31 -0.88
N CYS A 113 6.39 3.45 -1.85
CA CYS A 113 7.37 2.79 -2.70
C CYS A 113 6.80 2.55 -4.11
N PRO A 114 7.66 2.22 -5.09
CA PRO A 114 7.24 1.65 -6.37
C PRO A 114 6.58 0.28 -6.21
N PRO A 115 5.84 -0.20 -7.22
CA PRO A 115 5.26 -1.54 -7.21
C PRO A 115 6.34 -2.61 -7.02
N LEU A 116 6.10 -3.57 -6.11
CA LEU A 116 7.04 -4.66 -5.86
C LEU A 116 6.88 -5.75 -6.93
N MET A 117 7.91 -5.90 -7.77
CA MET A 117 7.90 -6.74 -8.96
C MET A 117 8.72 -8.01 -8.78
N PHE A 118 9.70 -8.02 -7.86
CA PHE A 118 10.60 -9.14 -7.64
C PHE A 118 10.69 -9.48 -6.15
N PRO A 119 10.82 -10.77 -5.79
CA PRO A 119 11.13 -11.16 -4.43
C PRO A 119 12.54 -10.68 -4.06
N CYS A 120 12.72 -10.24 -2.82
CA CYS A 120 14.03 -9.85 -2.33
C CYS A 120 14.98 -11.07 -2.29
N ILE A 121 16.17 -10.93 -2.87
CA ILE A 121 17.23 -11.95 -2.80
C ILE A 121 17.96 -11.98 -1.46
N TYR A 122 17.82 -10.92 -0.65
CA TYR A 122 18.50 -10.79 0.64
C TYR A 122 17.58 -11.02 1.85
N ALA A 123 16.26 -10.86 1.68
CA ALA A 123 15.30 -10.94 2.77
C ALA A 123 14.30 -12.08 2.56
N SER A 124 14.01 -12.82 3.63
CA SER A 124 13.16 -14.02 3.60
C SER A 124 11.66 -13.73 3.77
N SER A 125 11.24 -12.47 3.78
CA SER A 125 9.84 -12.03 3.95
C SER A 125 9.02 -12.09 2.66
N THR A 126 9.65 -11.88 1.49
CA THR A 126 9.07 -12.01 0.15
C THR A 126 9.64 -13.25 -0.52
N ARG A 127 9.00 -14.41 -0.34
CA ARG A 127 9.63 -15.69 -0.70
C ARG A 127 9.39 -16.12 -2.14
N THR A 128 8.29 -15.71 -2.75
CA THR A 128 7.96 -16.10 -4.12
C THR A 128 7.31 -14.97 -4.89
N THR A 129 7.50 -14.97 -6.22
CA THR A 129 6.82 -14.05 -7.14
C THR A 129 5.31 -14.13 -6.99
N ALA A 130 4.74 -15.34 -6.84
CA ALA A 130 3.31 -15.58 -6.71
C ALA A 130 2.64 -14.91 -5.50
N GLU A 131 3.41 -14.50 -4.49
CA GLU A 131 2.87 -13.78 -3.34
C GLU A 131 2.62 -12.29 -3.61
N LEU A 132 3.37 -11.70 -4.56
CA LEU A 132 3.35 -10.27 -4.86
C LEU A 132 2.04 -9.85 -5.54
N ALA A 133 1.44 -8.76 -5.09
CA ALA A 133 0.20 -8.22 -5.66
C ALA A 133 0.35 -7.94 -7.16
N CYS A 134 1.49 -7.38 -7.57
CA CYS A 134 1.80 -7.10 -8.97
C CYS A 134 1.86 -8.38 -9.82
N ARG A 135 2.53 -9.43 -9.34
CA ARG A 135 2.61 -10.72 -10.05
C ARG A 135 1.26 -11.44 -10.13
N LYS A 136 0.42 -11.32 -9.10
CA LYS A 136 -0.96 -11.82 -9.14
C LYS A 136 -1.80 -11.09 -10.19
N ALA A 137 -1.65 -9.77 -10.27
CA ALA A 137 -2.32 -8.95 -11.28
C ALA A 137 -1.89 -9.35 -12.69
N MET A 138 -0.58 -9.43 -12.95
CA MET A 138 -0.04 -9.89 -14.23
C MET A 138 -0.57 -11.26 -14.62
N ARG A 139 -0.55 -12.23 -13.70
CA ARG A 139 -1.10 -13.57 -13.95
C ARG A 139 -2.59 -13.55 -14.30
N ALA A 140 -3.36 -12.72 -13.61
CA ALA A 140 -4.79 -12.60 -13.87
C ALA A 140 -5.08 -11.95 -15.23
N LEU A 141 -4.24 -11.01 -15.67
CA LEU A 141 -4.38 -10.32 -16.96
C LEU A 141 -3.92 -11.20 -18.14
N GLU A 142 -2.84 -11.94 -17.97
CA GLU A 142 -2.20 -12.73 -19.03
C GLU A 142 -2.67 -14.19 -19.07
N GLY A 143 -3.38 -14.66 -18.03
CA GLY A 143 -3.85 -16.04 -17.89
C GLY A 143 -2.76 -17.07 -17.56
N LYS A 144 -1.52 -16.63 -17.33
CA LYS A 144 -0.35 -17.49 -17.01
C LYS A 144 0.65 -16.74 -16.14
N ASP A 145 1.52 -17.49 -15.45
CA ASP A 145 2.64 -16.89 -14.74
C ASP A 145 3.61 -16.21 -15.73
N ILE A 146 4.06 -15.00 -15.37
CA ILE A 146 5.01 -14.21 -16.15
C ILE A 146 6.36 -14.25 -15.43
N GLU A 147 7.38 -14.79 -16.10
CA GLU A 147 8.75 -14.83 -15.58
C GLU A 147 9.40 -13.46 -15.66
N ASP A 148 9.42 -12.86 -16.85
CA ASP A 148 9.99 -11.53 -17.12
C ASP A 148 8.91 -10.43 -17.07
N PRO A 149 8.92 -9.55 -16.05
CA PRO A 149 7.94 -8.49 -15.92
C PRO A 149 8.35 -7.19 -16.64
N SER A 150 9.38 -7.19 -17.51
CA SER A 150 9.95 -5.98 -18.10
C SER A 150 8.91 -5.04 -18.72
N ASP A 151 7.92 -5.57 -19.44
CA ASP A 151 6.82 -4.79 -20.04
C ASP A 151 5.94 -4.04 -19.01
N TYR A 152 5.95 -4.48 -17.76
CA TYR A 152 5.21 -3.91 -16.65
C TYR A 152 6.04 -2.94 -15.80
N LEU A 153 7.35 -2.80 -16.07
CA LEU A 153 8.22 -1.86 -15.35
C LEU A 153 8.07 -0.42 -15.86
N ASP A 154 7.72 -0.25 -17.14
CA ASP A 154 7.46 1.07 -17.73
C ASP A 154 6.14 1.66 -17.21
N THR A 155 6.24 2.69 -16.36
CA THR A 155 5.08 3.36 -15.77
C THR A 155 4.16 4.06 -16.77
N GLY A 156 4.62 4.31 -18.01
CA GLY A 156 3.82 4.87 -19.08
C GLY A 156 3.14 3.81 -19.97
N SER A 157 3.38 2.53 -19.72
CA SER A 157 2.82 1.45 -20.54
C SER A 157 1.39 1.10 -20.13
N SER A 158 0.56 0.73 -21.12
CA SER A 158 -0.79 0.25 -20.86
C SER A 158 -0.80 -1.02 -20.00
N LYS A 159 0.24 -1.86 -20.08
CA LYS A 159 0.41 -3.04 -19.21
C LYS A 159 0.58 -2.64 -17.76
N HIS A 160 1.42 -1.66 -17.47
CA HIS A 160 1.59 -1.14 -16.11
C HIS A 160 0.29 -0.53 -15.58
N GLU A 161 -0.39 0.31 -16.37
CA GLU A 161 -1.66 0.91 -15.98
C GLU A 161 -2.74 -0.15 -15.67
N ASN A 162 -2.88 -1.16 -16.53
CA ASN A 162 -3.82 -2.26 -16.33
C ASN A 162 -3.49 -3.08 -15.08
N MET A 163 -2.20 -3.30 -14.79
CA MET A 163 -1.76 -3.97 -13.56
C MET A 163 -2.17 -3.16 -12.32
N ILE A 164 -1.91 -1.85 -12.30
CA ILE A 164 -2.29 -1.00 -11.17
C ILE A 164 -3.81 -0.94 -11.00
N ASP A 165 -4.56 -0.83 -12.09
CA ASP A 165 -6.03 -0.83 -12.02
C ASP A 165 -6.59 -2.17 -11.55
N TRP A 166 -5.99 -3.30 -11.94
CA TRP A 166 -6.36 -4.60 -11.39
C TRP A 166 -6.14 -4.66 -9.88
N ILE A 167 -4.98 -4.20 -9.39
CA ILE A 167 -4.69 -4.18 -7.95
C ILE A 167 -5.67 -3.26 -7.21
N ARG A 168 -5.97 -2.09 -7.78
CA ARG A 168 -6.95 -1.15 -7.24
C ARG A 168 -8.32 -1.82 -7.06
N ARG A 169 -8.79 -2.56 -8.06
CA ARG A 169 -10.06 -3.31 -8.02
C ARG A 169 -10.00 -4.43 -6.99
N ASP A 170 -8.91 -5.20 -6.96
CA ASP A 170 -8.74 -6.29 -6.00
C ASP A 170 -8.75 -5.78 -4.54
N LEU A 171 -8.10 -4.64 -4.28
CA LEU A 171 -8.13 -4.00 -2.96
C LEU A 171 -9.48 -3.36 -2.62
N ASN A 172 -10.39 -3.20 -3.59
CA ASN A 172 -11.65 -2.48 -3.47
C ASN A 172 -11.45 -1.03 -2.99
N VAL A 173 -10.62 -0.26 -3.69
CA VAL A 173 -10.34 1.15 -3.38
C VAL A 173 -10.67 2.07 -4.56
N THR A 174 -10.97 3.33 -4.26
CA THR A 174 -11.37 4.34 -5.26
C THR A 174 -10.24 4.67 -6.21
N SER A 175 -9.02 4.85 -5.69
CA SER A 175 -7.82 5.04 -6.53
C SER A 175 -6.59 4.46 -5.86
N LEU A 176 -5.61 4.07 -6.69
CA LEU A 176 -4.31 3.59 -6.26
C LEU A 176 -3.25 4.31 -7.09
N LYS A 177 -2.24 4.88 -6.42
CA LYS A 177 -1.10 5.50 -7.09
C LYS A 177 0.16 5.21 -6.29
N TYR A 178 1.14 4.58 -6.95
CA TYR A 178 2.44 4.28 -6.38
C TYR A 178 3.40 5.45 -6.55
N MET A 179 4.42 5.50 -5.70
CA MET A 179 5.57 6.39 -5.92
C MET A 179 6.41 5.86 -7.08
N THR A 180 6.99 6.75 -7.87
CA THR A 180 7.91 6.36 -8.95
C THR A 180 9.27 5.94 -8.40
N ILE A 181 10.04 5.17 -9.17
CA ILE A 181 11.38 4.75 -8.75
C ILE A 181 12.33 5.95 -8.68
N GLU A 182 12.18 6.90 -9.60
CA GLU A 182 12.94 8.15 -9.64
C GLU A 182 12.67 8.99 -8.39
N ASP A 183 11.39 9.13 -8.00
CA ASP A 183 11.03 9.83 -6.77
C ASP A 183 11.54 9.12 -5.51
N MET A 184 11.56 7.78 -5.52
CA MET A 184 12.08 7.00 -4.40
C MET A 184 13.59 7.20 -4.24
N ILE A 185 14.36 7.11 -5.32
CA ILE A 185 15.80 7.37 -5.33
C ILE A 185 16.09 8.81 -4.86
N ALA A 186 15.35 9.79 -5.42
CA ALA A 186 15.47 11.19 -5.03
C ALA A 186 15.11 11.44 -3.56
N ALA A 187 14.14 10.71 -3.00
CA ALA A 187 13.78 10.79 -1.59
C ALA A 187 14.83 10.18 -0.66
N ILE A 188 15.49 9.10 -1.08
CA ILE A 188 16.59 8.47 -0.32
C ILE A 188 17.82 9.38 -0.32
N GLY A 189 18.08 10.10 -1.42
CA GLY A 189 19.19 11.05 -1.52
C GLY A 189 20.56 10.40 -1.78
N LEU A 190 20.59 9.11 -2.10
CA LEU A 190 21.81 8.39 -2.52
C LEU A 190 21.82 8.17 -4.04
N PRO A 191 23.00 8.08 -4.68
CA PRO A 191 23.10 7.73 -6.09
C PRO A 191 22.48 6.35 -6.38
N GLU A 192 21.84 6.20 -7.55
CA GLU A 192 21.21 4.94 -7.98
C GLU A 192 22.16 3.73 -7.86
N GLY A 193 23.41 3.89 -8.30
CA GLY A 193 24.41 2.81 -8.25
C GLY A 193 24.85 2.38 -6.85
N GLN A 194 24.37 3.05 -5.79
CA GLN A 194 24.60 2.69 -4.38
C GLN A 194 23.34 2.11 -3.71
N LEU A 195 22.25 1.92 -4.47
CA LEU A 195 20.99 1.40 -3.97
C LEU A 195 20.72 0.02 -4.57
N CYS A 196 20.29 -0.91 -3.73
CA CYS A 196 19.70 -2.16 -4.21
C CYS A 196 18.27 -1.86 -4.66
N LEU A 197 18.00 -1.97 -5.97
CA LEU A 197 16.68 -1.72 -6.55
C LEU A 197 15.97 -3.01 -7.00
N HIS A 198 16.53 -4.16 -6.62
CA HIS A 198 16.12 -5.47 -7.12
C HIS A 198 14.62 -5.73 -6.97
N CYS A 199 14.04 -5.38 -5.81
CA CYS A 199 12.61 -5.60 -5.55
C CYS A 199 11.67 -4.88 -6.54
N TRP A 200 12.13 -3.79 -7.16
CA TRP A 200 11.36 -2.97 -8.10
C TRP A 200 11.78 -3.21 -9.56
N LEU A 201 13.09 -3.31 -9.82
CA LEU A 201 13.65 -3.33 -11.18
C LEU A 201 14.37 -4.63 -11.55
N GLY A 202 14.57 -5.55 -10.61
CA GLY A 202 15.27 -6.82 -10.85
C GLY A 202 16.80 -6.69 -10.94
N LYS A 203 17.35 -5.47 -10.76
CA LYS A 203 18.78 -5.16 -10.80
C LYS A 203 19.33 -4.67 -9.46
#